data_AF-A0A961P880-F1
#
_entry.id   AF-A0A961P880-F1
#
_cell.length_a   1.000
_cell.length_b   1.000
_cell.length_c   1.000
_cell.angle_alpha   90.00
_cell.angle_beta   90.00
_cell.angle_gamma   90.00
#
_symmetry.space_group_name_H-M   'P 1'
#
loop_
_entity.id
_entity.type
_entity.pdbx_description
1 polymer ?
#
loop_
_entity_poly.entity_id
_entity_poly.type
_entity_poly.pdbx_seq_one_letter_code
_entity_poly.pdbx_strand_id
1 'polypeptide(L)'
;GKITTYRKLAEAAMARLLPFFPGAPGDWTAGEALPGGAFPVDGAAALAGRLRADYPFLTGPWARRLVRTYGTRAHAMLGAARGALDLGQDFGATLTETEIGWLMDHEWAQSAEDVLWRRTKLGLHLDADAAARIEAWMAARRG
;
A
#
# COMPACT_ATOMS: atom_id res chain seq x y z
N GLY A 1 11.86 -21.52 3.52
CA GLY A 1 10.41 -21.61 3.28
C GLY A 1 10.07 -20.87 1.99
N LYS A 2 9.16 -21.41 1.17
CA LYS A 2 8.69 -20.71 -0.06
C LYS A 2 7.67 -19.65 0.32
N ILE A 3 7.50 -18.61 -0.52
CA ILE A 3 6.45 -17.60 -0.33
C ILE A 3 5.07 -18.26 -0.22
N THR A 4 4.82 -19.35 -0.97
CA THR A 4 3.54 -20.06 -0.92
C THR A 4 3.26 -20.78 0.42
N THR A 5 4.28 -21.01 1.25
CA THR A 5 4.12 -21.72 2.53
C THR A 5 4.35 -20.84 3.76
N TYR A 6 4.55 -19.53 3.59
CA TYR A 6 4.96 -18.63 4.66
C TYR A 6 4.02 -18.67 5.88
N ARG A 7 2.69 -18.63 5.65
CA ARG A 7 1.67 -18.61 6.72
C ARG A 7 1.71 -19.89 7.56
N LYS A 8 1.74 -21.05 6.90
CA LYS A 8 1.81 -22.35 7.59
C LYS A 8 3.13 -22.55 8.33
N LEU A 9 4.22 -22.02 7.78
CA LEU A 9 5.52 -22.01 8.48
C LEU A 9 5.50 -21.10 9.71
N ALA A 10 4.82 -19.95 9.66
CA ALA A 10 4.66 -19.08 10.83
C ALA A 10 3.81 -19.74 11.92
N GLU A 11 2.69 -20.39 11.57
CA GLU A 11 1.87 -21.18 12.51
C GLU A 11 2.69 -22.30 13.17
N ALA A 12 3.46 -23.06 12.38
CA ALA A 12 4.33 -24.11 12.91
C ALA A 12 5.43 -23.58 13.84
N ALA A 13 5.95 -22.38 13.57
CA ALA A 13 6.91 -21.72 14.47
C ALA A 13 6.24 -21.32 15.79
N MET A 14 5.05 -20.71 15.73
CA MET A 14 4.28 -20.36 16.92
C MET A 14 3.93 -21.57 17.76
N ALA A 15 3.54 -22.70 17.16
CA ALA A 15 3.26 -23.94 17.89
C ALA A 15 4.43 -24.42 18.76
N ARG A 16 5.68 -24.18 18.35
CA ARG A 16 6.88 -24.49 19.15
C ARG A 16 7.14 -23.49 20.27
N LEU A 17 6.64 -22.26 20.14
CA LEU A 17 6.80 -21.17 21.09
C LEU A 17 5.68 -21.12 22.14
N LEU A 18 4.47 -21.56 21.79
CA LEU A 18 3.28 -21.53 22.67
C LEU A 18 3.52 -22.10 24.09
N PRO A 19 4.30 -23.18 24.30
CA PRO A 19 4.57 -23.68 25.66
C PRO A 19 5.21 -22.66 26.60
N PHE A 20 5.87 -21.61 26.07
CA PHE A 20 6.52 -20.56 26.84
C PHE A 20 5.63 -19.33 27.10
N PHE A 21 4.41 -19.29 26.53
CA PHE A 21 3.48 -18.16 26.64
C PHE A 21 2.09 -18.62 27.11
N PRO A 22 1.90 -18.83 28.43
CA PRO A 22 0.60 -19.20 28.99
C PRO A 22 -0.48 -18.18 28.62
N GLY A 23 -1.61 -18.66 28.07
CA GLY A 23 -2.74 -17.82 27.67
C GLY A 23 -2.68 -17.25 26.25
N ALA A 24 -1.62 -17.52 25.48
CA ALA A 24 -1.57 -17.17 24.07
C ALA A 24 -2.60 -17.99 23.25
N PRO A 25 -3.30 -17.38 22.28
CA PRO A 25 -4.26 -18.08 21.43
C PRO A 25 -3.55 -19.05 20.46
N GLY A 26 -4.28 -20.07 20.01
CA GLY A 26 -3.83 -21.00 18.97
C GLY A 26 -3.87 -20.38 17.56
N ASP A 27 -3.91 -21.23 16.54
CA ASP A 27 -3.93 -20.79 15.13
C ASP A 27 -5.16 -19.92 14.82
N TRP A 28 -4.93 -18.75 14.21
CA TRP A 28 -6.00 -17.80 13.85
C TRP A 28 -5.85 -17.18 12.45
N THR A 29 -4.65 -17.22 11.86
CA THR A 29 -4.31 -16.43 10.66
C THR A 29 -5.00 -16.88 9.36
N ALA A 30 -5.58 -18.08 9.32
CA ALA A 30 -6.18 -18.62 8.11
C ALA A 30 -7.48 -17.92 7.69
N GLY A 31 -8.23 -17.37 8.67
CA GLY A 31 -9.50 -16.68 8.42
C GLY A 31 -9.38 -15.15 8.42
N GLU A 32 -8.20 -14.61 8.74
CA GLU A 32 -8.01 -13.16 8.83
C GLU A 32 -7.59 -12.58 7.49
N ALA A 33 -8.18 -11.45 7.11
CA ALA A 33 -7.71 -10.67 5.98
C ALA A 33 -6.41 -9.93 6.34
N LEU A 34 -5.40 -10.02 5.47
CA LEU A 34 -4.23 -9.15 5.61
C LEU A 34 -4.63 -7.68 5.46
N PRO A 35 -3.87 -6.73 6.03
CA PRO A 35 -4.20 -5.32 5.94
C PRO A 35 -4.35 -4.83 4.49
N GLY A 36 -5.42 -4.08 4.22
CA GLY A 36 -5.82 -3.68 2.87
C GLY A 36 -6.63 -4.74 2.11
N GLY A 37 -6.59 -6.01 2.52
CA GLY A 37 -7.24 -7.15 1.88
C GLY A 37 -8.68 -7.44 2.32
N ALA A 38 -9.30 -6.56 3.13
CA ALA A 38 -10.64 -6.75 3.66
C ALA A 38 -11.75 -6.50 2.61
N PHE A 39 -11.73 -7.26 1.53
CA PHE A 39 -12.73 -7.23 0.45
C PHE A 39 -12.80 -8.62 -0.25
N PRO A 40 -13.89 -8.94 -0.98
CA PRO A 40 -14.03 -10.23 -1.66
C PRO A 40 -12.92 -10.48 -2.69
N VAL A 41 -12.62 -11.75 -2.98
CA VAL A 41 -11.56 -12.16 -3.92
C VAL A 41 -11.75 -11.57 -5.33
N ASP A 42 -12.99 -11.44 -5.77
CA ASP A 42 -13.41 -10.81 -7.04
C ASP A 42 -13.84 -9.34 -6.87
N GLY A 43 -13.70 -8.79 -5.66
CA GLY A 43 -14.22 -7.48 -5.27
C GLY A 43 -13.39 -6.27 -5.71
N ALA A 44 -12.20 -6.47 -6.30
CA ALA A 44 -11.28 -5.39 -6.65
C ALA A 44 -11.90 -4.37 -7.64
N ALA A 45 -12.65 -4.85 -8.64
CA ALA A 45 -13.31 -3.97 -9.60
C ALA A 45 -14.41 -3.12 -8.95
N ALA A 46 -15.20 -3.73 -8.07
CA ALA A 46 -16.24 -3.04 -7.31
C ALA A 46 -15.62 -2.00 -6.35
N LEU A 47 -14.50 -2.33 -5.71
CA LEU A 47 -13.79 -1.41 -4.82
C LEU A 47 -13.22 -0.20 -5.59
N ALA A 48 -12.62 -0.42 -6.77
CA ALA A 48 -12.15 0.67 -7.62
C ALA A 48 -13.31 1.54 -8.14
N GLY A 49 -14.47 0.93 -8.40
CA GLY A 49 -15.71 1.64 -8.75
C GLY A 49 -16.18 2.57 -7.64
N ARG A 50 -16.22 2.08 -6.40
CA ARG A 50 -16.55 2.89 -5.22
C ARG A 50 -15.55 4.02 -5.01
N LEU A 51 -14.25 3.71 -5.05
CA LEU A 51 -13.19 4.72 -4.91
C LEU A 51 -13.35 5.85 -5.93
N ARG A 52 -13.71 5.55 -7.18
CA ARG A 52 -13.95 6.58 -8.20
C ARG A 52 -15.24 7.38 -7.97
N ALA A 53 -16.27 6.75 -7.40
CA ALA A 53 -17.49 7.47 -7.03
C ALA A 53 -17.22 8.49 -5.91
N ASP A 54 -16.38 8.11 -4.95
CA ASP A 54 -15.99 8.98 -3.81
C ASP A 54 -14.98 10.06 -4.23
N TYR A 55 -14.09 9.75 -5.18
CA TYR A 55 -13.09 10.68 -5.73
C TYR A 55 -13.23 10.81 -7.27
N PRO A 56 -14.18 11.64 -7.76
CA PRO A 56 -14.50 11.72 -9.20
C PRO A 56 -13.36 12.19 -10.10
N PHE A 57 -12.33 12.83 -9.54
CA PHE A 57 -11.13 13.25 -10.28
C PHE A 57 -10.20 12.08 -10.64
N LEU A 58 -10.37 10.90 -10.02
CA LEU A 58 -9.59 9.72 -10.38
C LEU A 58 -10.04 9.16 -11.73
N THR A 59 -9.08 8.92 -12.61
CA THR A 59 -9.35 8.12 -13.81
C THR A 59 -9.58 6.65 -13.44
N GLY A 60 -10.28 5.91 -14.29
CA GLY A 60 -10.48 4.47 -14.09
C GLY A 60 -9.18 3.68 -13.90
N PRO A 61 -8.13 3.89 -14.73
CA PRO A 61 -6.82 3.27 -14.53
C PRO A 61 -6.16 3.65 -13.19
N TRP A 62 -6.26 4.92 -12.77
CA TRP A 62 -5.69 5.37 -11.50
C TRP A 62 -6.35 4.67 -10.30
N ALA A 63 -7.68 4.68 -10.23
CA ALA A 63 -8.41 4.00 -9.16
C ALA A 63 -8.08 2.50 -9.08
N ARG A 64 -7.96 1.82 -10.23
CA ARG A 64 -7.54 0.42 -10.29
C ARG A 64 -6.11 0.20 -9.79
N ARG A 65 -5.16 1.10 -10.12
CA ARG A 65 -3.79 1.02 -9.59
C ARG A 65 -3.80 1.09 -8.07
N LEU A 66 -4.46 2.11 -7.50
CA LEU A 66 -4.51 2.30 -6.06
C LEU A 66 -5.13 1.09 -5.34
N VAL A 67 -6.23 0.55 -5.86
CA VAL A 67 -6.85 -0.65 -5.28
C VAL A 67 -5.96 -1.88 -5.39
N ARG A 68 -5.23 -2.05 -6.50
CA ARG A 68 -4.30 -3.17 -6.66
C ARG A 68 -3.12 -3.11 -5.68
N THR A 69 -2.66 -1.90 -5.34
CA THR A 69 -1.53 -1.71 -4.42
C THR A 69 -1.96 -1.69 -2.95
N TYR A 70 -3.03 -0.97 -2.63
CA TYR A 70 -3.42 -0.65 -1.25
C TYR A 70 -4.73 -1.29 -0.80
N GLY A 71 -5.52 -1.84 -1.73
CA GLY A 71 -6.84 -2.40 -1.45
C GLY A 71 -7.73 -1.40 -0.72
N THR A 72 -8.31 -1.79 0.41
CA THR A 72 -9.20 -0.93 1.22
C THR A 72 -8.50 0.29 1.81
N ARG A 73 -7.16 0.30 1.91
CA ARG A 73 -6.40 1.44 2.44
C ARG A 73 -6.33 2.62 1.46
N ALA A 74 -6.63 2.42 0.17
CA ALA A 74 -6.62 3.48 -0.83
C ALA A 74 -7.52 4.66 -0.44
N HIS A 75 -8.70 4.40 0.14
CA HIS A 75 -9.60 5.45 0.60
C HIS A 75 -9.01 6.22 1.79
N ALA A 76 -8.39 5.54 2.75
CA ALA A 76 -7.76 6.19 3.91
C ALA A 76 -6.59 7.10 3.48
N MET A 77 -5.82 6.66 2.49
CA MET A 77 -4.73 7.43 1.90
C MET A 77 -5.22 8.72 1.23
N LEU A 78 -6.30 8.65 0.44
CA LEU A 78 -6.83 9.83 -0.27
C LEU A 78 -7.55 10.82 0.68
N GLY A 79 -8.05 10.33 1.81
CA GLY A 79 -8.53 11.18 2.90
C GLY A 79 -9.67 12.11 2.50
N ALA A 80 -9.46 13.42 2.67
CA ALA A 80 -10.48 14.44 2.38
C ALA A 80 -10.27 15.15 1.04
N ALA A 81 -9.38 14.64 0.18
CA ALA A 81 -9.07 15.24 -1.12
C ALA A 81 -10.33 15.37 -1.99
N ARG A 82 -10.56 16.55 -2.54
CA ARG A 82 -11.68 16.88 -3.44
C ARG A 82 -11.23 17.00 -4.89
N GLY A 83 -9.94 17.17 -5.13
CA GLY A 83 -9.34 17.22 -6.45
C GLY A 83 -7.90 16.70 -6.47
N ALA A 84 -7.38 16.51 -7.68
CA ALA A 84 -6.00 16.05 -7.86
C ALA A 84 -4.96 17.02 -7.26
N LEU A 85 -5.25 18.32 -7.24
CA LEU A 85 -4.37 19.32 -6.62
C LEU A 85 -4.28 19.19 -5.10
N ASP A 86 -5.31 18.62 -4.45
CA ASP A 86 -5.28 18.38 -3.01
C ASP A 86 -4.31 17.24 -2.63
N LEU A 87 -3.88 16.45 -3.62
CA LEU A 87 -2.91 15.37 -3.43
C LEU A 87 -1.44 15.84 -3.52
N GLY A 88 -1.24 17.15 -3.66
CA GLY A 88 0.08 17.78 -3.74
C GLY A 88 0.79 17.54 -5.08
N GLN A 89 2.11 17.50 -5.03
CA GLN A 89 2.94 17.33 -6.23
C GLN A 89 2.63 16.01 -6.98
N ASP A 90 2.52 16.08 -8.31
CA ASP A 90 2.52 14.91 -9.21
C ASP A 90 3.96 14.60 -9.63
N PHE A 91 4.42 13.38 -9.31
CA PHE A 91 5.75 12.89 -9.67
C PHE A 91 5.76 12.15 -11.02
N GLY A 92 4.60 12.01 -11.66
CA GLY A 92 4.39 11.25 -12.88
C GLY A 92 3.83 9.85 -12.59
N ALA A 93 3.37 9.16 -13.64
CA ALA A 93 2.73 7.85 -13.52
C ALA A 93 1.63 7.80 -12.44
N THR A 94 1.00 8.97 -12.20
CA THR A 94 -0.07 9.17 -11.24
C THR A 94 0.37 9.00 -9.76
N LEU A 95 1.68 8.97 -9.49
CA LEU A 95 2.26 8.99 -8.14
C LEU A 95 2.21 10.41 -7.58
N THR A 96 1.54 10.57 -6.44
CA THR A 96 1.33 11.87 -5.81
C THR A 96 2.08 12.00 -4.50
N GLU A 97 2.28 13.24 -4.05
CA GLU A 97 2.81 13.57 -2.75
C GLU A 97 2.09 12.87 -1.61
N THR A 98 0.75 12.85 -1.64
CA THR A 98 -0.06 12.12 -0.66
C THR A 98 0.25 10.61 -0.65
N GLU A 99 0.43 9.98 -1.82
CA GLU A 99 0.77 8.56 -1.92
C GLU A 99 2.17 8.29 -1.34
N ILE A 100 3.16 9.13 -1.63
CA ILE A 100 4.51 8.98 -1.05
C ILE A 100 4.49 9.21 0.46
N GLY A 101 3.76 10.23 0.93
CA GLY A 101 3.58 10.49 2.36
C GLY A 101 2.96 9.31 3.09
N TRP A 102 1.92 8.70 2.52
CA TRP A 102 1.33 7.48 3.08
C TRP A 102 2.33 6.33 3.17
N LEU A 103 3.13 6.13 2.12
CA LEU A 103 4.16 5.10 2.11
C LEU A 103 5.24 5.32 3.18
N MET A 104 5.59 6.57 3.47
CA MET A 104 6.52 6.91 4.56
C MET A 104 5.89 6.63 5.92
N ASP A 105 4.68 7.13 6.15
CA ASP A 105 4.03 7.11 7.46
C ASP A 105 3.51 5.71 7.84
N HIS A 106 3.08 4.90 6.86
CA HIS A 106 2.36 3.63 7.11
C HIS A 106 3.06 2.39 6.54
N GLU A 107 4.03 2.55 5.64
CA GLU A 107 4.69 1.42 4.95
C GLU A 107 6.23 1.48 4.99
N TRP A 108 6.77 2.31 5.90
CA TRP A 108 8.20 2.44 6.19
C TRP A 108 9.06 2.70 4.95
N ALA A 109 8.54 3.43 3.96
CA ALA A 109 9.37 3.87 2.83
C ALA A 109 10.37 4.94 3.31
N GLN A 110 11.66 4.65 3.16
CA GLN A 110 12.76 5.53 3.57
C GLN A 110 13.52 6.13 2.38
N SER A 111 13.38 5.56 1.18
CA SER A 111 13.97 6.11 -0.04
C SER A 111 13.01 6.05 -1.24
N ALA A 112 13.36 6.77 -2.31
CA ALA A 112 12.70 6.66 -3.60
C ALA A 112 12.73 5.23 -4.13
N GLU A 113 13.79 4.47 -3.83
CA GLU A 113 13.88 3.05 -4.21
C GLU A 113 12.81 2.19 -3.52
N ASP A 114 12.51 2.44 -2.22
CA ASP A 114 11.41 1.76 -1.53
C ASP A 114 10.08 1.99 -2.24
N VAL A 115 9.80 3.25 -2.56
CA VAL A 115 8.57 3.67 -3.25
C VAL A 115 8.48 3.02 -4.63
N LEU A 116 9.52 3.19 -5.45
CA LEU A 116 9.49 2.86 -6.87
C LEU A 116 9.61 1.37 -7.14
N TRP A 117 10.39 0.63 -6.35
CA TRP A 117 10.74 -0.75 -6.66
C TRP A 117 10.20 -1.78 -5.68
N ARG A 118 9.82 -1.40 -4.46
CA ARG A 118 9.27 -2.35 -3.49
C ARG A 118 7.77 -2.16 -3.31
N ARG A 119 7.30 -0.94 -3.08
CA ARG A 119 5.91 -0.65 -2.73
C ARG A 119 4.99 -0.56 -3.95
N THR A 120 5.42 0.12 -5.03
CA THR A 120 4.51 0.44 -6.15
C THR A 120 4.87 -0.19 -7.49
N LYS A 121 6.15 -0.47 -7.76
CA LYS A 121 6.70 -0.82 -9.08
C LYS A 121 6.59 0.30 -10.13
N LEU A 122 6.35 1.55 -9.72
CA LEU A 122 6.30 2.70 -10.64
C LEU A 122 7.67 3.10 -11.21
N GLY A 123 8.77 2.52 -10.71
CA GLY A 123 10.08 2.64 -11.35
C GLY A 123 10.13 2.07 -12.78
N LEU A 124 9.14 1.28 -13.19
CA LEU A 124 8.98 0.83 -14.58
C LEU A 124 8.44 1.92 -15.53
N HIS A 125 7.91 3.02 -14.98
CA HIS A 125 7.25 4.09 -15.72
C HIS A 125 7.86 5.47 -15.49
N LEU A 126 8.74 5.58 -14.49
CA LEU A 126 9.39 6.81 -14.07
C LEU A 126 10.89 6.75 -14.35
N ASP A 127 11.45 7.87 -14.76
CA ASP A 127 12.87 8.01 -15.08
C ASP A 127 13.72 8.38 -13.85
N ALA A 128 15.02 8.51 -14.07
CA ALA A 128 15.97 8.87 -13.02
C ALA A 128 15.71 10.28 -12.45
N ASP A 129 15.22 11.20 -13.26
CA ASP A 129 14.89 12.56 -12.81
C ASP A 129 13.68 12.56 -11.87
N ALA A 130 12.64 11.77 -12.19
CA ALA A 130 11.52 11.54 -11.28
C ALA A 130 11.97 10.89 -9.97
N ALA A 131 12.85 9.88 -10.03
CA ALA A 131 13.40 9.26 -8.84
C ALA A 131 14.16 10.26 -7.95
N ALA A 132 14.97 11.15 -8.55
CA ALA A 132 15.69 12.19 -7.82
C ALA A 132 14.74 13.20 -7.17
N ARG A 133 13.67 13.61 -7.87
CA ARG A 133 12.63 14.50 -7.29
C ARG A 133 11.92 13.85 -6.10
N ILE A 134 11.60 12.56 -6.18
CA ILE A 134 11.00 11.81 -5.08
C ILE A 134 11.94 11.77 -3.88
N GLU A 135 13.21 11.42 -4.09
CA GLU A 135 14.21 11.34 -3.01
C GLU A 135 14.38 12.70 -2.32
N ALA A 136 14.49 13.78 -3.11
CA ALA A 136 14.60 15.13 -2.59
C ALA A 136 13.37 15.54 -1.75
N TRP A 137 12.17 15.24 -2.23
CA TRP A 137 10.94 15.52 -1.48
C TRP A 137 10.87 14.71 -0.17
N MET A 138 11.19 13.41 -0.21
CA MET A 138 11.21 12.54 0.98
C MET A 138 12.24 13.01 2.01
N ALA A 139 13.41 13.48 1.55
CA ALA A 139 14.43 14.04 2.42
C ALA A 139 13.96 15.36 3.07
N ALA A 140 13.34 16.24 2.29
CA ALA A 140 12.78 17.50 2.78
C ALA A 140 11.67 17.28 3.80
N ARG A 141 10.80 16.29 3.61
CA ARG A 141 9.72 15.96 4.56
C ARG A 141 10.21 15.40 5.90
N ARG A 142 11.40 14.80 5.95
CA ARG A 142 11.98 14.25 7.18
C ARG A 142 12.70 15.30 8.04
N GLY A 143 13.18 16.38 7.40
CA GLY A 143 13.88 17.49 8.06
C GLY A 143 12.91 18.56 8.56
#